data_AF-E3E563-F1
#
_entry.id   AF-E3E563-F1
#
_cell.length_a   1.000
_cell.length_b   1.000
_cell.length_c   1.000
_cell.angle_alpha   90.00
_cell.angle_beta   90.00
_cell.angle_gamma   90.00
#
_symmetry.space_group_name_H-M   'P 1'
#
loop_
_entity.id
_entity.type
_entity.pdbx_description
1 polymer ?
#
loop_
_entity_poly.entity_id
_entity_poly.type
_entity_poly.pdbx_seq_one_letter_code
_entity_poly.pdbx_strand_id
1 'polypeptide(L)'
;MTDDLNKRNKQEWIESAAILKAEPYEIAGALFDCAADVLLSRAEVEQRLDAYLHPVKEAPASVPVKPEVPQVKKTKEETPNDNSAG
;
A
#
# COMPACT_ATOMS: atom_id res chain seq x y z
N MET A 1 -13.95 -6.20 -5.04
CA MET A 1 -13.50 -4.89 -4.51
C MET A 1 -13.79 -4.92 -3.01
N THR A 2 -12.92 -5.56 -2.21
CA THR A 2 -13.18 -5.80 -0.77
C THR A 2 -11.97 -5.49 0.11
N ASP A 3 -10.86 -5.02 -0.48
CA ASP A 3 -9.62 -4.75 0.24
C ASP A 3 -9.63 -3.43 1.02
N ASP A 4 -10.54 -2.51 0.69
CA ASP A 4 -10.67 -1.22 1.38
C ASP A 4 -11.45 -1.28 2.70
N LEU A 5 -12.09 -2.41 3.05
CA LEU A 5 -13.10 -2.44 4.12
C LEU A 5 -12.57 -2.61 5.55
N ASN A 6 -11.27 -2.79 5.76
CA ASN A 6 -10.72 -2.95 7.12
C ASN A 6 -9.45 -2.10 7.30
N LYS A 7 -9.52 -0.82 6.94
CA LYS A 7 -8.50 0.11 7.41
C LYS A 7 -8.63 0.25 8.93
N ARG A 8 -7.62 -0.20 9.65
CA ARG A 8 -7.58 -0.17 11.12
C ARG A 8 -6.49 0.78 11.58
N ASN A 9 -6.64 1.32 12.78
CA ASN A 9 -5.61 2.13 13.39
C ASN A 9 -4.43 1.26 13.87
N LYS A 10 -3.33 1.89 14.26
CA LYS A 10 -2.12 1.19 14.73
C LYS A 10 -2.41 0.21 15.87
N GLN A 11 -3.22 0.60 16.85
CA GLN A 11 -3.52 -0.21 18.02
C GLN A 11 -4.38 -1.43 17.67
N GLU A 12 -5.41 -1.23 16.86
CA GLU A 12 -6.26 -2.30 16.35
C GLU A 12 -5.47 -3.34 15.53
N TRP A 13 -4.46 -2.89 14.78
CA TRP A 13 -3.55 -3.79 14.08
C TRP A 13 -2.66 -4.61 15.02
N ILE A 14 -2.17 -4.00 16.10
CA ILE A 14 -1.38 -4.68 17.14
C ILE A 14 -2.22 -5.73 17.86
N GLU A 15 -3.47 -5.40 18.20
CA GLU A 15 -4.42 -6.34 18.82
C GLU A 15 -4.84 -7.45 17.85
N SER A 16 -4.90 -7.14 16.56
CA SER A 16 -5.23 -8.07 15.48
C SER A 16 -4.03 -8.79 14.86
N ALA A 17 -2.87 -8.80 15.52
CA ALA A 17 -1.63 -9.37 14.97
C ALA A 17 -1.79 -10.85 14.55
N ALA A 18 -2.63 -11.61 15.27
CA ALA A 18 -2.98 -12.99 14.94
C ALA A 18 -3.55 -13.18 13.52
N ILE A 19 -4.23 -12.17 12.96
CA ILE A 19 -4.77 -12.20 11.59
C ILE A 19 -3.64 -12.21 10.55
N LEU A 20 -2.52 -11.56 10.87
CA LEU A 20 -1.33 -11.45 10.04
C LEU A 20 -0.31 -12.55 10.32
N LYS A 21 -0.63 -13.51 11.21
CA LYS A 21 0.29 -14.54 11.71
C LYS A 21 1.60 -13.95 12.23
N ALA A 22 1.50 -12.78 12.84
CA ALA A 22 2.59 -12.04 13.42
C ALA A 22 2.29 -11.78 14.90
N GLU A 23 3.32 -11.39 15.62
CA GLU A 23 3.19 -11.07 17.02
C GLU A 23 2.89 -9.58 17.23
N PRO A 24 2.16 -9.20 18.30
CA PRO A 24 1.79 -7.80 18.54
C PRO A 24 2.99 -6.84 18.60
N TYR A 25 4.11 -7.30 19.17
CA TYR A 25 5.34 -6.51 19.25
C TYR A 25 6.02 -6.32 17.90
N GLU A 26 5.89 -7.27 16.96
CA GLU A 26 6.41 -7.13 15.60
C GLU A 26 5.59 -6.11 14.82
N ILE A 27 4.26 -6.16 14.93
CA ILE A 27 3.37 -5.14 14.34
C ILE A 27 3.67 -3.77 14.96
N ALA A 28 3.84 -3.68 16.28
CA ALA A 28 4.16 -2.42 16.96
C ALA A 28 5.50 -1.84 16.51
N GLY A 29 6.50 -2.70 16.26
CA GLY A 29 7.80 -2.34 15.70
C GLY A 29 7.71 -1.87 14.25
N ALA A 30 6.99 -2.62 13.40
CA ALA A 30 6.77 -2.28 12.00
C ALA A 30 5.98 -0.98 11.81
N LEU A 31 5.07 -0.69 12.74
CA LEU A 31 4.26 0.53 12.77
C LEU A 31 4.83 1.58 13.73
N PHE A 32 6.07 1.45 14.20
CA PHE A 32 6.66 2.37 15.19
C PHE A 32 6.64 3.82 14.68
N ASP A 33 7.00 4.02 13.41
CA ASP A 33 7.04 5.32 12.72
C ASP A 33 5.64 5.84 12.30
N CYS A 34 4.62 4.98 12.35
CA CYS A 34 3.24 5.37 12.05
C CYS A 34 2.58 6.11 13.23
N ALA A 35 1.88 7.20 12.91
CA ALA A 35 0.99 7.89 13.85
C ALA A 35 -0.11 6.95 14.36
N ALA A 36 -0.61 7.17 15.58
CA ALA A 36 -1.64 6.29 16.16
C ALA A 36 -2.99 6.39 15.44
N ASP A 37 -3.27 7.56 14.87
CA ASP A 37 -4.52 7.93 14.18
C ASP A 37 -4.52 7.56 12.69
N VAL A 38 -3.42 7.01 12.17
CA VAL A 38 -3.35 6.57 10.77
C VAL A 38 -4.14 5.28 10.56
N LEU A 39 -5.00 5.30 9.55
CA LEU A 39 -5.79 4.14 9.15
C LEU A 39 -5.06 3.39 8.05
N LEU A 40 -4.51 2.22 8.39
CA LEU A 40 -3.72 1.39 7.49
C LEU A 40 -4.56 0.25 6.95
N SER A 41 -4.45 -0.01 5.66
CA SER A 41 -4.99 -1.22 5.04
C SER A 41 -4.11 -2.43 5.37
N ARG A 42 -4.66 -3.63 5.20
CA ARG A 42 -3.95 -4.88 5.48
C ARG A 42 -2.65 -4.99 4.69
N ALA A 43 -2.70 -4.73 3.39
CA ALA A 43 -1.54 -4.81 2.50
C ALA A 43 -0.39 -3.89 2.95
N GLU A 44 -0.74 -2.70 3.45
CA GLU A 44 0.24 -1.72 3.90
C GLU A 44 0.92 -2.14 5.20
N VAL A 45 0.18 -2.78 6.12
CA VAL A 45 0.77 -3.37 7.32
C VAL A 45 1.63 -4.58 6.98
N GLU A 46 1.18 -5.45 6.07
CA GLU A 46 1.96 -6.62 5.60
C GLU A 46 3.29 -6.17 4.99
N GLN A 47 3.28 -5.14 4.14
CA GLN A 47 4.50 -4.60 3.52
C GLN A 47 5.47 -4.00 4.55
N ARG A 48 4.95 -3.25 5.53
CA ARG A 48 5.78 -2.66 6.60
C ARG A 48 6.35 -3.72 7.53
N LEU A 49 5.54 -4.74 7.86
CA LEU A 49 5.97 -5.87 8.67
C LEU A 49 7.07 -6.68 8.00
N ASP A 50 6.91 -6.98 6.70
CA ASP A 50 7.92 -7.67 5.92
C ASP A 50 9.25 -6.89 5.91
N ALA A 51 9.20 -5.58 5.65
CA ALA A 51 10.37 -4.72 5.69
C ALA A 51 11.04 -4.66 7.08
N TYR A 52 10.26 -4.78 8.16
CA TYR A 52 10.75 -4.80 9.53
C TYR A 52 11.40 -6.14 9.92
N LEU A 53 10.83 -7.27 9.49
CA LEU A 53 11.34 -8.62 9.81
C LEU A 53 12.47 -9.07 8.89
N HIS A 54 12.45 -8.61 7.64
CA HIS A 54 13.44 -8.92 6.62
C HIS A 54 14.14 -7.64 6.14
N PRO A 55 14.86 -6.90 7.02
CA PRO A 55 15.63 -5.75 6.60
C PRO A 55 16.73 -6.26 5.67
N VAL A 56 16.54 -6.05 4.36
CA VAL A 56 17.48 -6.51 3.35
C VAL A 56 18.83 -5.88 3.64
N LYS A 57 19.76 -6.70 4.12
CA LYS A 57 21.17 -6.32 4.28
C LYS A 57 21.77 -6.28 2.87
N GLU A 58 21.47 -5.18 2.16
CA GLU A 58 21.99 -4.76 0.86
C GLU A 58 22.26 -5.88 -0.18
N ALA A 59 21.34 -6.05 -1.11
CA ALA A 59 21.66 -6.44 -2.49
C ALA A 59 20.68 -5.72 -3.45
N PRO A 60 21.16 -4.95 -4.44
CA PRO A 60 20.30 -4.16 -5.32
C PRO A 60 19.76 -5.02 -6.47
N ALA A 61 18.44 -5.22 -6.53
CA ALA A 61 17.60 -5.60 -7.69
C ALA A 61 16.31 -6.22 -7.13
N SER A 62 15.08 -5.80 -7.40
CA SER A 62 14.51 -4.96 -8.45
C SER A 62 13.18 -4.44 -7.92
N VAL A 63 12.93 -3.13 -8.06
CA VAL A 63 11.55 -2.67 -8.22
C VAL A 63 11.20 -2.90 -9.70
N PRO A 64 10.00 -3.38 -10.04
CA PRO A 64 8.82 -2.57 -9.84
C PRO A 64 7.61 -3.33 -9.30
N VAL A 65 6.96 -2.67 -8.34
CA VAL A 65 5.51 -2.64 -8.17
C VAL A 65 4.80 -2.75 -9.53
N LYS A 66 4.14 -3.88 -9.76
CA LYS A 66 3.09 -4.03 -10.77
C LYS A 66 1.77 -4.27 -10.06
N PRO A 67 0.85 -3.30 -10.02
CA PRO A 67 -0.57 -3.61 -9.90
C PRO A 67 -1.08 -3.97 -11.31
N GLU A 68 -1.04 -5.26 -11.65
CA GLU A 68 -1.97 -5.86 -12.62
C GLU A 68 -3.23 -6.23 -11.82
N VAL A 69 -4.49 -5.98 -12.18
CA VAL A 69 -5.25 -5.67 -13.42
C VAL A 69 -6.70 -5.32 -12.96
N PRO A 70 -7.68 -4.81 -13.78
CA PRO A 70 -7.80 -4.86 -15.24
C PRO A 70 -8.28 -3.57 -15.94
N GLN A 71 -8.17 -3.60 -17.26
CA GLN A 71 -8.50 -2.55 -18.22
C GLN A 71 -10.02 -2.34 -18.42
N VAL A 72 -10.32 -1.30 -19.23
CA VAL A 72 -11.56 -0.94 -19.98
C VAL A 72 -12.59 -0.13 -19.16
N LYS A 73 -12.96 1.13 -19.46
CA LYS A 73 -13.39 1.72 -20.74
C LYS A 73 -13.26 3.27 -20.75
N LYS A 74 -12.46 3.76 -21.72
CA LYS A 74 -12.84 4.71 -22.79
C LYS A 74 -13.80 5.87 -22.41
N THR A 75 -13.30 7.10 -22.39
CA THR A 75 -13.81 8.26 -23.17
C THR A 75 -12.92 9.48 -22.89
N LYS A 76 -12.07 9.85 -23.84
CA LYS A 76 -11.98 11.24 -24.31
C LYS A 76 -11.20 11.25 -25.62
N GLU A 77 -11.95 11.32 -26.71
CA GLU A 77 -11.43 11.59 -28.03
C GLU A 77 -10.96 13.05 -28.09
N GLU A 78 -9.87 13.21 -28.82
CA GLU A 78 -9.03 14.37 -29.05
C GLU A 78 -9.73 15.42 -29.93
N THR A 79 -9.38 16.70 -29.76
CA THR A 79 -8.92 17.60 -30.84
C THR A 79 -8.75 19.04 -30.31
N PRO A 80 -7.51 19.53 -30.18
CA PRO A 80 -7.22 20.95 -30.38
C PRO A 80 -6.79 21.15 -31.83
N ASN A 81 -7.66 21.72 -32.67
CA ASN A 81 -7.24 22.21 -33.98
C ASN A 81 -6.93 23.71 -33.86
N ASP A 82 -5.64 24.02 -33.79
CA ASP A 82 -5.10 25.35 -34.04
C ASP A 82 -4.97 25.51 -35.55
N ASN A 83 -5.62 26.53 -36.12
CA ASN A 83 -5.07 27.18 -37.30
C ASN A 83 -5.47 28.65 -37.30
N SER A 84 -4.46 29.49 -37.11
CA SER A 84 -4.50 30.94 -37.28
C SER A 84 -4.49 31.36 -38.76
N ALA A 85 -5.13 32.52 -39.00
CA ALA A 85 -4.82 33.52 -40.03
C ALA A 85 -5.16 33.24 -41.51
N GLY A 86 -5.83 34.23 -42.10
CA GLY A 86 -6.09 34.37 -43.53
C GLY A 86 -7.29 35.26 -43.79
#